data_AF-A0A356R6U1-F1
#
_entry.id   AF-A0A356R6U1-F1
#
_cell.length_a   1.000
_cell.length_b   1.000
_cell.length_c   1.000
_cell.angle_alpha   90.00
_cell.angle_beta   90.00
_cell.angle_gamma   90.00
#
_symmetry.space_group_name_H-M   'P 1'
#
loop_
_entity.id
_entity.type
_entity.pdbx_description
1 polymer ?
#
loop_
_entity_poly.entity_id
_entity_poly.type
_entity_poly.pdbx_seq_one_letter_code
_entity_poly.pdbx_strand_id
1 'polypeptide(L)'
;MKLYDLLTLAATHLATEREVAMSRGLDAPLEIAQARHIRTVGSLHLYSCVALPGRTFLPDIPMTLLPGNDMEPTEGYLLGWYQGSLILQTFDHVGETLNQGTLIPDTSGFLETGAARLSDMASKPDSFTLGPAERLVPWLDPQPPSNHTAARDSIPPTVLTTIWGETRQARWTKLTTLIVDQVRKNKRILLVAPDHQTVDELTGTVAHALKMAALPYRSLLCRYELPLMKEAAGMPLQEFGFEAQMYHFFAKANAKKVSLRKKYERFRELTPILAYKRDKQKDLNEVKLLEWRLLTQLSDWQGKVKNIDKILRDYEALPIWKRMGMQVAGKNIDTLAEYRVIYEGKILGLMKEVEVAQKRIKELIPEATVPKDLRPEYDELKEEIKRLGGTKKIREMLAAGEGTNRQAFAQNKRIMASTPGRILTDPLFRKVPYDLLIIDNAPRIPASLLLAATGTIRERIILSGDTTDLLPGESGKPASPGRWPQAFLETLLSSSPQPTSVG
;
A
#
# COMPACT_ATOMS: atom_id res chain seq x y z
N MET A 1 7.22 2.98 -42.59
CA MET A 1 8.26 3.19 -41.55
C MET A 1 8.27 2.03 -40.54
N LYS A 2 9.37 1.72 -39.83
CA LYS A 2 9.35 0.77 -38.68
C LYS A 2 9.09 1.53 -37.36
N LEU A 3 8.72 0.82 -36.30
CA LEU A 3 8.47 1.43 -34.98
C LEU A 3 9.70 2.16 -34.42
N TYR A 4 10.89 1.56 -34.57
CA TYR A 4 12.15 2.18 -34.15
C TYR A 4 12.35 3.56 -34.79
N ASP A 5 12.21 3.63 -36.12
CA ASP A 5 12.35 4.88 -36.87
C ASP A 5 11.35 5.94 -36.39
N LEU A 6 10.10 5.53 -36.11
CA LEU A 6 9.05 6.41 -35.60
C LEU A 6 9.37 6.94 -34.20
N LEU A 7 9.90 6.10 -33.30
CA LEU A 7 10.32 6.51 -31.96
C LEU A 7 11.49 7.49 -32.02
N THR A 8 12.49 7.22 -32.86
CA THR A 8 13.62 8.14 -33.08
C THR A 8 13.16 9.46 -33.66
N LEU A 9 12.28 9.44 -34.67
CA LEU A 9 11.72 10.65 -35.26
C LEU A 9 10.96 11.49 -34.23
N ALA A 10 10.08 10.86 -33.44
CA ALA A 10 9.33 11.54 -32.39
C ALA A 10 10.25 12.12 -31.31
N ALA A 11 11.34 11.42 -30.95
CA ALA A 11 12.34 11.94 -30.01
C ALA A 11 13.06 13.18 -30.57
N THR A 12 13.46 13.16 -31.85
CA THR A 12 14.09 14.30 -32.53
C THR A 12 13.13 15.49 -32.65
N HIS A 13 11.85 15.24 -32.92
CA HIS A 13 10.83 16.29 -32.94
C HIS A 13 10.69 16.97 -31.58
N LEU A 14 10.57 16.20 -30.48
CA LEU A 14 10.51 16.77 -29.13
C LEU A 14 11.77 17.57 -28.77
N ALA A 15 12.96 17.08 -29.15
CA ALA A 15 14.21 17.81 -28.96
C ALA A 15 14.25 19.12 -29.77
N THR A 16 13.66 19.14 -30.97
CA THR A 16 13.55 20.36 -31.78
C THR A 16 12.56 21.35 -31.16
N GLU A 17 11.42 20.85 -30.68
CA GLU A 17 10.40 21.66 -30.02
C GLU A 17 10.88 22.23 -28.69
N ARG A 18 11.83 21.58 -28.00
CA ARG A 18 12.52 22.13 -26.82
C ARG A 18 13.19 23.46 -27.15
N GLU A 19 13.94 23.51 -28.25
CA GLU A 19 14.61 24.75 -28.70
C GLU A 19 13.57 25.82 -29.08
N VAL A 20 12.45 25.42 -29.69
CA VAL A 20 11.32 26.33 -29.98
C VAL A 20 10.71 26.86 -28.68
N ALA A 21 10.49 26.03 -27.67
CA ALA A 21 9.96 26.42 -26.37
C ALA A 21 10.85 27.45 -25.68
N MET A 22 12.17 27.23 -25.70
CA MET A 22 13.16 28.18 -25.20
C MET A 22 13.10 29.51 -25.96
N SER A 23 13.08 29.47 -27.30
CA SER A 23 13.03 30.69 -28.12
C SER A 23 11.73 31.49 -27.95
N ARG A 24 10.61 30.81 -27.66
CA ARG A 24 9.30 31.42 -27.41
C ARG A 24 9.14 31.92 -25.97
N GLY A 25 10.14 31.68 -25.11
CA GLY A 25 10.08 32.05 -23.70
C GLY A 25 8.99 31.32 -22.92
N LEU A 26 8.70 30.05 -23.27
CA LEU A 26 7.70 29.25 -22.55
C LEU A 26 8.12 28.93 -21.12
N ASP A 27 9.42 28.99 -20.82
CA ASP A 27 10.01 28.79 -19.49
C ASP A 27 10.27 30.12 -18.76
N ALA A 28 9.84 31.25 -19.35
CA ALA A 28 10.03 32.55 -18.74
C ALA A 28 9.24 32.66 -17.43
N PRO A 29 9.82 33.25 -16.36
CA PRO A 29 9.11 33.47 -15.10
C PRO A 29 7.82 34.28 -15.27
N LEU A 30 6.82 33.95 -14.46
CA LEU A 30 5.48 34.50 -14.52
C LEU A 30 5.05 35.01 -13.15
N GLU A 31 4.69 36.28 -13.08
CA GLU A 31 4.11 36.84 -11.87
C GLU A 31 2.66 36.36 -11.70
N ILE A 32 2.38 35.72 -10.57
CA ILE A 32 1.04 35.35 -10.12
C ILE A 32 0.57 36.41 -9.14
N ALA A 33 -0.46 37.16 -9.55
CA ALA A 33 -1.08 38.18 -8.71
C ALA A 33 -1.85 37.59 -7.52
N GLN A 34 -2.44 36.40 -7.68
CA GLN A 34 -3.10 35.72 -6.57
C GLN A 34 -3.24 34.22 -6.84
N ALA A 35 -2.92 33.41 -5.82
CA ALA A 35 -3.28 32.00 -5.78
C ALA A 35 -4.05 31.68 -4.49
N ARG A 36 -5.05 30.82 -4.61
CA ARG A 36 -5.86 30.35 -3.48
C ARG A 36 -5.73 28.84 -3.34
N HIS A 37 -5.44 28.39 -2.13
CA HIS A 37 -5.45 26.98 -1.79
C HIS A 37 -6.88 26.42 -1.91
N ILE A 38 -7.02 25.31 -2.63
CA ILE A 38 -8.29 24.62 -2.87
C ILE A 38 -8.46 23.48 -1.88
N ARG A 39 -7.42 22.65 -1.74
CA ARG A 39 -7.43 21.45 -0.89
C ARG A 39 -6.05 20.80 -0.80
N THR A 40 -5.87 20.05 0.28
CA THR A 40 -4.75 19.13 0.52
C THR A 40 -5.21 17.68 0.40
N VAL A 41 -4.41 16.84 -0.25
CA VAL A 41 -4.62 15.39 -0.32
C VAL A 41 -3.28 14.68 -0.14
N GLY A 42 -3.11 13.97 0.97
CA GLY A 42 -1.81 13.40 1.33
C GLY A 42 -0.80 14.52 1.56
N SER A 43 0.33 14.48 0.84
CA SER A 43 1.34 15.56 0.81
C SER A 43 1.18 16.50 -0.38
N LEU A 44 0.12 16.39 -1.17
CA LEU A 44 -0.08 17.24 -2.34
C LEU A 44 -1.09 18.35 -2.06
N HIS A 45 -0.81 19.54 -2.56
CA HIS A 45 -1.62 20.72 -2.37
C HIS A 45 -2.09 21.28 -3.72
N LEU A 46 -3.37 21.60 -3.82
CA LEU A 46 -3.95 22.21 -5.02
C LEU A 46 -4.18 23.70 -4.83
N TYR A 47 -3.73 24.49 -5.78
CA TYR A 47 -3.90 25.93 -5.82
C TYR A 47 -4.62 26.36 -7.10
N SER A 48 -5.51 27.33 -6.98
CA SER A 48 -6.16 28.02 -8.09
C SER A 48 -5.53 29.39 -8.25
N CYS A 49 -4.99 29.68 -9.43
CA CYS A 49 -4.41 30.97 -9.76
C CYS A 49 -5.34 31.76 -10.69
N VAL A 50 -5.44 33.07 -10.42
CA VAL A 50 -6.21 33.98 -11.27
C VAL A 50 -5.61 34.01 -12.67
N ALA A 51 -6.49 34.08 -13.67
CA ALA A 51 -6.12 33.99 -15.08
C ALA A 51 -5.04 35.00 -15.47
N LEU A 52 -3.95 34.51 -16.08
CA LEU A 52 -2.91 35.32 -16.71
C LEU A 52 -3.33 35.60 -18.16
N PRO A 53 -3.75 36.83 -18.51
CA PRO A 53 -4.30 37.11 -19.84
C PRO A 53 -3.28 36.82 -20.94
N GLY A 54 -3.72 36.17 -22.02
CA GLY A 54 -2.93 35.99 -23.24
C GLY A 54 -1.85 34.91 -23.22
N ARG A 55 -1.78 34.07 -22.16
CA ARG A 55 -0.87 32.91 -22.14
C ARG A 55 -1.61 31.58 -22.11
N THR A 56 -1.15 30.67 -22.97
CA THR A 56 -1.57 29.26 -23.01
C THR A 56 -0.61 28.43 -22.17
N PHE A 57 -1.16 27.50 -21.38
CA PHE A 57 -0.40 26.59 -20.54
C PHE A 57 -0.64 25.17 -20.98
N LEU A 58 0.43 24.40 -21.04
CA LEU A 58 0.37 22.99 -21.32
C LEU A 58 0.08 22.24 -20.00
N PRO A 59 -0.78 21.20 -20.02
CA PRO A 59 -0.95 20.34 -18.87
C PRO A 59 0.33 19.52 -18.62
N ASP A 60 0.48 19.04 -17.38
CA ASP A 60 1.55 18.17 -16.91
C ASP A 60 2.95 18.78 -16.83
N ILE A 61 3.11 20.07 -17.17
CA ILE A 61 4.40 20.76 -17.15
C ILE A 61 4.90 20.88 -15.70
N PRO A 62 6.13 20.40 -15.40
CA PRO A 62 6.77 20.65 -14.13
C PRO A 62 6.94 22.16 -13.91
N MET A 63 6.87 22.58 -12.67
CA MET A 63 7.05 23.99 -12.35
C MET A 63 7.69 24.18 -10.98
N THR A 64 8.34 25.33 -10.82
CA THR A 64 8.79 25.86 -9.54
C THR A 64 7.95 27.09 -9.21
N LEU A 65 7.41 27.13 -7.99
CA LEU A 65 6.70 28.27 -7.45
C LEU A 65 7.57 28.96 -6.41
N LEU A 66 7.83 30.26 -6.62
CA LEU A 66 8.56 31.13 -5.71
C LEU A 66 7.56 32.00 -4.93
N PRO A 67 7.18 31.63 -3.70
CA PRO A 67 6.32 32.46 -2.86
C PRO A 67 7.09 33.71 -2.37
N GLY A 68 6.61 34.91 -2.67
CA GLY A 68 7.34 36.18 -2.42
C GLY A 68 7.55 36.60 -0.95
N ASN A 69 7.24 35.74 0.02
CA ASN A 69 7.17 36.06 1.46
C ASN A 69 8.23 35.31 2.30
N ASP A 70 9.50 35.30 1.88
CA ASP A 70 10.61 34.56 2.55
C ASP A 70 10.37 33.04 2.72
N MET A 71 9.41 32.47 1.97
CA MET A 71 9.14 31.04 1.99
C MET A 71 10.00 30.32 0.97
N GLU A 72 10.34 29.06 1.29
CA GLU A 72 11.14 28.25 0.39
C GLU A 72 10.41 28.00 -0.94
N PRO A 73 11.13 27.97 -2.08
CA PRO A 73 10.59 27.50 -3.35
C PRO A 73 9.95 26.12 -3.21
N THR A 74 8.81 25.91 -3.85
CA THR A 74 8.21 24.57 -3.94
C THR A 74 8.09 24.13 -5.39
N GLU A 75 8.22 22.83 -5.61
CA GLU A 75 8.04 22.22 -6.92
C GLU A 75 6.63 21.67 -7.09
N GLY A 76 6.23 21.47 -8.34
CA GLY A 76 4.89 21.01 -8.66
C GLY A 76 4.66 20.76 -10.15
N TYR A 77 3.38 20.69 -10.50
CA TYR A 77 2.91 20.54 -11.87
C TYR A 77 1.77 21.49 -12.19
N LEU A 78 1.73 21.96 -13.44
CA LEU A 78 0.59 22.62 -14.03
C LEU A 78 -0.44 21.57 -14.44
N LEU A 79 -1.62 21.55 -13.82
CA LEU A 79 -2.70 20.62 -14.21
C LEU A 79 -3.57 21.19 -15.34
N GLY A 80 -3.37 22.45 -15.71
CA GLY A 80 -4.11 23.14 -16.76
C GLY A 80 -5.23 24.04 -16.24
N TRP A 81 -6.13 24.43 -17.14
CA TRP A 81 -7.22 25.36 -16.84
C TRP A 81 -8.47 24.63 -16.36
N TYR A 82 -9.08 25.15 -15.29
CA TYR A 82 -10.36 24.67 -14.79
C TYR A 82 -11.21 25.83 -14.32
N GLN A 83 -12.45 25.93 -14.82
CA GLN A 83 -13.40 26.99 -14.49
C GLN A 83 -12.81 28.41 -14.62
N GLY A 84 -11.97 28.63 -15.64
CA GLY A 84 -11.35 29.93 -15.91
C GLY A 84 -10.17 30.30 -15.00
N SER A 85 -9.66 29.36 -14.19
CA SER A 85 -8.46 29.54 -13.37
C SER A 85 -7.39 28.51 -13.73
N LEU A 86 -6.12 28.87 -13.57
CA LEU A 86 -5.00 27.96 -13.76
C LEU A 86 -4.84 27.12 -12.48
N ILE A 87 -4.84 25.80 -12.60
CA ILE A 87 -4.69 24.90 -11.46
C ILE A 87 -3.26 24.40 -11.36
N LEU A 88 -2.70 24.60 -10.17
CA LEU A 88 -1.36 24.16 -9.79
C LEU A 88 -1.47 23.03 -8.76
N GLN A 89 -0.58 22.06 -8.87
CA GLN A 89 -0.35 21.04 -7.85
C GLN A 89 1.06 21.20 -7.29
N THR A 90 1.22 21.53 -6.01
CA THR A 90 2.52 21.68 -5.34
C THR A 90 2.78 20.53 -4.37
N PHE A 91 4.06 20.28 -4.09
CA PHE A 91 4.49 19.29 -3.10
C PHE A 91 4.49 19.84 -1.67
N ASP A 92 4.63 21.15 -1.51
CA ASP A 92 4.59 21.79 -0.19
C ASP A 92 3.42 22.77 -0.09
N HIS A 93 2.98 22.98 1.14
CA HIS A 93 1.96 23.96 1.46
C HIS A 93 2.56 25.37 1.50
N VAL A 94 2.11 26.24 0.61
CA VAL A 94 2.56 27.64 0.51
C VAL A 94 1.52 28.63 1.07
N GLY A 95 0.73 28.19 2.06
CA GLY A 95 -0.30 29.00 2.72
C GLY A 95 -1.68 28.87 2.08
N GLU A 96 -2.71 29.42 2.73
CA GLU A 96 -4.10 29.38 2.22
C GLU A 96 -4.32 30.35 1.04
N THR A 97 -3.61 31.47 1.05
CA THR A 97 -3.64 32.47 -0.01
C THR A 97 -2.23 32.99 -0.26
N LEU A 98 -1.84 33.05 -1.52
CA LEU A 98 -0.62 33.67 -1.99
C LEU A 98 -0.99 34.97 -2.72
N ASN A 99 -0.57 36.10 -2.18
CA ASN A 99 -0.87 37.42 -2.75
C ASN A 99 0.15 37.88 -3.79
N GLN A 100 1.31 37.24 -3.84
CA GLN A 100 2.32 37.44 -4.87
C GLN A 100 3.24 36.21 -4.91
N GLY A 101 3.57 35.76 -6.11
CA GLY A 101 4.61 34.76 -6.30
C GLY A 101 4.99 34.64 -7.76
N THR A 102 6.13 34.02 -8.02
CA THR A 102 6.63 33.82 -9.37
C THR A 102 6.51 32.34 -9.72
N LEU A 103 5.78 32.03 -10.79
CA LEU A 103 5.70 30.71 -11.40
C LEU A 103 6.81 30.56 -12.44
N ILE A 104 7.59 29.50 -12.38
CA ILE A 104 8.59 29.18 -13.39
C ILE A 104 8.24 27.79 -13.97
N PRO A 105 7.60 27.74 -15.14
CA PRO A 105 7.34 26.47 -15.82
C PRO A 105 8.63 25.91 -16.43
N ASP A 106 8.75 24.58 -16.46
CA ASP A 106 9.87 23.84 -17.07
C ASP A 106 9.37 23.04 -18.29
N THR A 107 8.99 23.76 -19.34
CA THR A 107 8.53 23.16 -20.61
C THR A 107 9.70 22.50 -21.35
N SER A 108 10.88 23.15 -21.37
CA SER A 108 12.06 22.56 -22.00
C SER A 108 12.49 21.26 -21.32
N GLY A 109 12.52 21.21 -19.99
CA GLY A 109 12.83 19.99 -19.24
C GLY A 109 11.79 18.88 -19.42
N PHE A 110 10.49 19.24 -19.53
CA PHE A 110 9.45 18.29 -19.91
C PHE A 110 9.73 17.65 -21.28
N LEU A 111 10.03 18.46 -22.30
CA LEU A 111 10.29 18.01 -23.67
C LEU A 111 11.57 17.18 -23.75
N GLU A 112 12.62 17.58 -23.03
CA GLU A 112 13.88 16.86 -22.92
C GLU A 112 13.69 15.49 -22.28
N THR A 113 12.95 15.43 -21.16
CA THR A 113 12.60 14.16 -20.50
C THR A 113 11.80 13.24 -21.44
N GLY A 114 10.88 13.82 -22.21
CA GLY A 114 10.09 13.10 -23.20
C GLY A 114 10.94 12.52 -24.33
N ALA A 115 11.82 13.35 -24.91
CA ALA A 115 12.75 12.94 -25.96
C ALA A 115 13.69 11.82 -25.47
N ALA A 116 14.23 11.96 -24.26
CA ALA A 116 15.08 10.95 -23.64
C ALA A 116 14.34 9.62 -23.46
N ARG A 117 13.08 9.63 -23.03
CA ARG A 117 12.27 8.42 -22.90
C ARG A 117 12.02 7.72 -24.23
N LEU A 118 11.64 8.46 -25.28
CA LEU A 118 11.40 7.88 -26.59
C LEU A 118 12.70 7.32 -27.20
N SER A 119 13.83 8.00 -26.98
CA SER A 119 15.16 7.51 -27.36
C SER A 119 15.55 6.23 -26.59
N ASP A 120 15.24 6.16 -25.29
CA ASP A 120 15.42 4.96 -24.48
C ASP A 120 14.55 3.80 -24.98
N MET A 121 13.30 4.07 -25.38
CA MET A 121 12.42 3.05 -25.96
C MET A 121 12.95 2.51 -27.30
N ALA A 122 13.54 3.38 -28.12
CA ALA A 122 14.16 2.97 -29.38
C ALA A 122 15.43 2.14 -29.14
N SER A 123 16.33 2.62 -28.27
CA SER A 123 17.67 2.04 -28.07
C SER A 123 17.71 0.82 -27.14
N LYS A 124 16.77 0.69 -26.20
CA LYS A 124 16.73 -0.37 -25.18
C LYS A 124 15.38 -1.11 -25.21
N PRO A 125 15.00 -1.77 -26.32
CA PRO A 125 13.68 -2.38 -26.47
C PRO A 125 13.39 -3.44 -25.40
N ASP A 126 14.40 -4.16 -24.90
CA ASP A 126 14.24 -5.17 -23.84
C ASP A 126 13.79 -4.58 -22.49
N SER A 127 13.96 -3.27 -22.29
CA SER A 127 13.46 -2.56 -21.11
C SER A 127 11.98 -2.18 -21.21
N PHE A 128 11.34 -2.43 -22.36
CA PHE A 128 9.98 -2.02 -22.69
C PHE A 128 9.18 -3.19 -23.28
N THR A 129 7.86 -3.04 -23.36
CA THR A 129 6.97 -4.00 -24.02
C THR A 129 6.33 -3.31 -25.22
N LEU A 130 7.01 -3.37 -26.37
CA LEU A 130 6.65 -2.60 -27.58
C LEU A 130 5.83 -3.38 -28.61
N GLY A 131 5.51 -4.66 -28.36
CA GLY A 131 4.81 -5.52 -29.33
C GLY A 131 3.51 -4.91 -29.87
N PRO A 132 2.56 -4.49 -29.00
CA PRO A 132 1.35 -3.80 -29.46
C PRO A 132 1.61 -2.43 -30.11
N ALA A 133 2.67 -1.72 -29.70
CA ALA A 133 3.00 -0.39 -30.19
C ALA A 133 3.30 -0.36 -31.70
N GLU A 134 3.86 -1.43 -32.25
CA GLU A 134 4.10 -1.56 -33.69
C GLU A 134 2.84 -1.39 -34.53
N ARG A 135 1.67 -1.74 -33.98
CA ARG A 135 0.39 -1.64 -34.68
C ARG A 135 -0.12 -0.19 -34.77
N LEU A 136 0.49 0.75 -34.03
CA LEU A 136 0.19 2.17 -34.18
C LEU A 136 0.95 2.83 -35.33
N VAL A 137 2.01 2.21 -35.86
CA VAL A 137 2.83 2.81 -36.91
C VAL A 137 2.00 3.24 -38.13
N PRO A 138 1.04 2.45 -38.67
CA PRO A 138 0.19 2.87 -39.80
C PRO A 138 -0.74 4.06 -39.49
N TRP A 139 -0.95 4.38 -38.22
CA TRP A 139 -1.74 5.53 -37.78
C TRP A 139 -0.89 6.78 -37.58
N LEU A 140 0.34 6.60 -37.09
CA LEU A 140 1.22 7.68 -36.64
C LEU A 140 2.33 8.05 -37.63
N ASP A 141 2.50 7.30 -38.73
CA ASP A 141 3.45 7.64 -39.79
C ASP A 141 3.13 9.03 -40.38
N PRO A 142 4.04 10.02 -40.29
CA PRO A 142 3.80 11.37 -40.82
C PRO A 142 3.77 11.40 -42.35
N GLN A 143 4.35 10.40 -43.01
CA GLN A 143 4.32 10.22 -44.46
C GLN A 143 3.69 8.87 -44.80
N PRO A 144 2.38 8.70 -44.57
CA PRO A 144 1.73 7.42 -44.76
C PRO A 144 1.81 7.00 -46.24
N PRO A 145 2.19 5.75 -46.54
CA PRO A 145 2.22 5.25 -47.92
C PRO A 145 0.81 5.25 -48.54
N SER A 146 0.73 5.22 -49.87
CA SER A 146 -0.56 5.19 -50.61
C SER A 146 -1.50 4.06 -50.16
N ASN A 147 -0.95 2.93 -49.70
CA ASN A 147 -1.70 1.76 -49.23
C ASN A 147 -1.95 1.74 -47.70
N HIS A 148 -1.83 2.86 -46.99
CA HIS A 148 -1.96 2.90 -45.52
C HIS A 148 -3.34 2.42 -45.01
N THR A 149 -4.42 2.56 -45.78
CA THR A 149 -5.76 2.08 -45.38
C THR A 149 -5.78 0.56 -45.25
N ALA A 150 -5.25 -0.15 -46.26
CA ALA A 150 -5.07 -1.60 -46.21
C ALA A 150 -4.15 -2.03 -45.06
N ALA A 151 -3.10 -1.24 -44.76
CA ALA A 151 -2.22 -1.50 -43.63
C ALA A 151 -2.96 -1.36 -42.27
N ARG A 152 -3.85 -0.38 -42.12
CA ARG A 152 -4.70 -0.21 -40.92
C ARG A 152 -5.71 -1.35 -40.79
N ASP A 153 -6.36 -1.75 -41.88
CA ASP A 153 -7.38 -2.81 -41.89
C ASP A 153 -6.78 -4.21 -41.66
N SER A 154 -5.51 -4.40 -42.01
CA SER A 154 -4.79 -5.66 -41.77
C SER A 154 -4.47 -5.93 -40.29
N ILE A 155 -4.66 -4.94 -39.41
CA ILE A 155 -4.32 -5.07 -38.00
C ILE A 155 -5.39 -5.91 -37.27
N PRO A 156 -5.02 -7.01 -36.58
CA PRO A 156 -5.99 -7.80 -35.86
C PRO A 156 -6.67 -7.00 -34.73
N PRO A 157 -8.01 -7.07 -34.61
CA PRO A 157 -8.75 -6.37 -33.56
C PRO A 157 -8.40 -6.88 -32.15
N THR A 158 -7.78 -8.05 -32.05
CA THR A 158 -7.26 -8.62 -30.80
C THR A 158 -6.07 -7.83 -30.24
N VAL A 159 -5.33 -7.10 -31.09
CA VAL A 159 -4.13 -6.33 -30.71
C VAL A 159 -4.39 -4.82 -30.73
N LEU A 160 -5.12 -4.31 -31.72
CA LEU A 160 -5.51 -2.90 -31.79
C LEU A 160 -7.00 -2.79 -32.10
N THR A 161 -7.75 -2.05 -31.30
CA THR A 161 -9.18 -1.81 -31.55
C THR A 161 -9.46 -0.32 -31.62
N THR A 162 -10.29 0.06 -32.56
CA THR A 162 -10.74 1.44 -32.71
C THR A 162 -12.23 1.55 -32.37
N ILE A 163 -12.59 2.59 -31.64
CA ILE A 163 -13.96 2.94 -31.25
C ILE A 163 -14.18 4.37 -31.71
N TRP A 164 -14.50 4.51 -32.99
CA TRP A 164 -14.89 5.77 -33.58
C TRP A 164 -16.40 5.98 -33.40
N GLY A 165 -16.81 7.23 -33.25
CA GLY A 165 -18.22 7.60 -33.21
C GLY A 165 -18.38 9.07 -32.87
N GLU A 166 -19.46 9.67 -33.34
CA GLU A 166 -19.69 11.11 -33.24
C GLU A 166 -20.03 11.54 -31.80
N THR A 167 -20.80 10.73 -31.06
CA THR A 167 -21.23 11.08 -29.70
C THR A 167 -20.34 10.49 -28.62
N ARG A 168 -19.88 11.35 -27.70
CA ARG A 168 -19.06 10.97 -26.53
C ARG A 168 -19.73 9.89 -25.69
N GLN A 169 -21.03 10.01 -25.44
CA GLN A 169 -21.79 9.08 -24.61
C GLN A 169 -21.76 7.66 -25.18
N ALA A 170 -21.99 7.49 -26.49
CA ALA A 170 -21.97 6.18 -27.13
C ALA A 170 -20.58 5.53 -27.07
N ARG A 171 -19.51 6.32 -27.29
CA ARG A 171 -18.13 5.83 -27.14
C ARG A 171 -17.86 5.37 -25.71
N TRP A 172 -18.27 6.16 -24.73
CA TRP A 172 -18.06 5.86 -23.31
C TRP A 172 -18.84 4.65 -22.81
N THR A 173 -20.06 4.41 -23.31
CA THR A 173 -20.81 3.18 -23.00
C THR A 173 -20.07 1.95 -23.53
N LYS A 174 -19.53 2.00 -24.76
CA LYS A 174 -18.73 0.90 -25.33
C LYS A 174 -17.44 0.68 -24.53
N LEU A 175 -16.72 1.76 -24.21
CA LEU A 175 -15.48 1.70 -23.43
C LEU A 175 -15.69 1.12 -22.03
N THR A 176 -16.69 1.59 -21.29
CA THR A 176 -16.96 1.10 -19.93
C THR A 176 -17.38 -0.36 -19.92
N THR A 177 -18.17 -0.80 -20.89
CA THR A 177 -18.52 -2.23 -21.06
C THR A 177 -17.26 -3.07 -21.27
N LEU A 178 -16.37 -2.64 -22.16
CA LEU A 178 -15.09 -3.32 -22.38
C LEU A 178 -14.22 -3.34 -21.13
N ILE A 179 -14.13 -2.22 -20.40
CA ILE A 179 -13.35 -2.12 -19.16
C ILE A 179 -13.86 -3.12 -18.13
N VAL A 180 -15.18 -3.19 -17.91
CA VAL A 180 -15.79 -4.15 -16.97
C VAL A 180 -15.44 -5.58 -17.35
N ASP A 181 -15.53 -5.94 -18.62
CA ASP A 181 -15.18 -7.28 -19.11
C ASP A 181 -13.70 -7.62 -18.89
N GLN A 182 -12.79 -6.68 -19.14
CA GLN A 182 -11.36 -6.89 -18.95
C GLN A 182 -10.99 -6.98 -17.47
N VAL A 183 -11.64 -6.19 -16.61
CA VAL A 183 -11.47 -6.28 -15.15
C VAL A 183 -11.94 -7.63 -14.62
N ARG A 184 -13.06 -8.18 -15.13
CA ARG A 184 -13.53 -9.54 -14.79
C ARG A 184 -12.54 -10.62 -15.20
N LYS A 185 -11.80 -10.40 -16.29
CA LYS A 185 -10.67 -11.24 -16.73
C LYS A 185 -9.37 -10.98 -15.97
N ASN A 186 -9.42 -10.19 -14.90
CA ASN A 186 -8.28 -9.84 -14.05
C ASN A 186 -7.15 -9.07 -14.77
N LYS A 187 -7.48 -8.40 -15.88
CA LYS A 187 -6.51 -7.63 -16.66
C LYS A 187 -6.22 -6.26 -16.03
N ARG A 188 -4.99 -5.79 -16.20
CA ARG A 188 -4.55 -4.44 -15.83
C ARG A 188 -4.69 -3.48 -16.99
N ILE A 189 -5.27 -2.31 -16.72
CA ILE A 189 -5.65 -1.32 -17.71
C ILE A 189 -4.97 0.01 -17.38
N LEU A 190 -4.26 0.57 -18.35
CA LEU A 190 -3.86 1.97 -18.36
C LEU A 190 -4.90 2.76 -19.16
N LEU A 191 -5.56 3.70 -18.49
CA LEU A 191 -6.62 4.54 -19.05
C LEU A 191 -6.08 5.96 -19.25
N VAL A 192 -6.15 6.46 -20.47
CA VAL A 192 -5.53 7.71 -20.88
C VAL A 192 -6.56 8.60 -21.54
N ALA A 193 -6.53 9.89 -21.21
CA ALA A 193 -7.31 10.92 -21.88
C ALA A 193 -6.45 12.19 -22.05
N PRO A 194 -6.78 13.10 -22.98
CA PRO A 194 -5.91 14.21 -23.36
C PRO A 194 -5.64 15.23 -22.24
N ASP A 195 -6.59 15.43 -21.33
CA ASP A 195 -6.53 16.46 -20.30
C ASP A 195 -7.14 15.98 -18.98
N HIS A 196 -6.78 16.65 -17.88
CA HIS A 196 -7.20 16.25 -16.53
C HIS A 196 -8.72 16.24 -16.34
N GLN A 197 -9.45 17.17 -16.97
CA GLN A 197 -10.91 17.21 -16.88
C GLN A 197 -11.52 15.98 -17.53
N THR A 198 -11.09 15.64 -18.74
CA THR A 198 -11.55 14.45 -19.46
C THR A 198 -11.22 13.17 -18.68
N VAL A 199 -10.01 13.08 -18.10
CA VAL A 199 -9.63 11.91 -17.27
C VAL A 199 -10.52 11.79 -16.03
N ASP A 200 -10.87 12.90 -15.37
CA ASP A 200 -11.74 12.93 -14.19
C ASP A 200 -13.16 12.46 -14.51
N GLU A 201 -13.75 13.02 -15.57
CA GLU A 201 -15.09 12.64 -16.05
C GLU A 201 -15.14 11.16 -16.45
N LEU A 202 -14.09 10.67 -17.12
CA LEU A 202 -13.96 9.28 -17.53
C LEU A 202 -13.76 8.36 -16.33
N THR A 203 -12.95 8.77 -15.34
CA THR A 203 -12.74 8.05 -14.09
C THR A 203 -14.06 7.86 -13.34
N GLY A 204 -14.86 8.92 -13.21
CA GLY A 204 -16.18 8.85 -12.58
C GLY A 204 -17.12 7.89 -13.31
N THR A 205 -17.14 7.96 -14.64
CA THR A 205 -17.98 7.11 -15.49
C THR A 205 -17.57 5.62 -15.38
N VAL A 206 -16.26 5.33 -15.38
CA VAL A 206 -15.74 3.98 -15.17
C VAL A 206 -16.04 3.48 -13.75
N ALA A 207 -15.88 4.33 -12.73
CA ALA A 207 -16.21 3.98 -11.35
C ALA A 207 -17.70 3.63 -11.21
N HIS A 208 -18.58 4.41 -11.84
CA HIS A 208 -20.01 4.16 -11.87
C HIS A 208 -20.33 2.82 -12.56
N ALA A 209 -19.74 2.56 -13.72
CA ALA A 209 -19.93 1.30 -14.44
C ALA A 209 -19.45 0.07 -13.63
N LEU A 210 -18.29 0.18 -12.98
CA LEU A 210 -17.78 -0.87 -12.09
C LEU A 210 -18.70 -1.11 -10.89
N LYS A 211 -19.26 -0.04 -10.31
CA LYS A 211 -20.26 -0.12 -9.23
C LYS A 211 -21.53 -0.85 -9.70
N MET A 212 -22.06 -0.49 -10.86
CA MET A 212 -23.24 -1.16 -11.46
C MET A 212 -22.96 -2.63 -11.77
N ALA A 213 -21.71 -2.98 -12.11
CA ALA A 213 -21.28 -4.35 -12.33
C ALA A 213 -20.95 -5.14 -11.05
N ALA A 214 -21.25 -4.58 -9.86
CA ALA A 214 -20.94 -5.14 -8.53
C ALA A 214 -19.44 -5.47 -8.30
N LEU A 215 -18.54 -4.70 -8.93
CA LEU A 215 -17.10 -4.83 -8.75
C LEU A 215 -16.58 -3.84 -7.68
N PRO A 216 -15.50 -4.18 -6.95
CA PRO A 216 -14.97 -3.34 -5.86
C PRO A 216 -14.19 -2.12 -6.40
N TYR A 217 -14.90 -1.19 -7.03
CA TYR A 217 -14.37 -0.06 -7.80
C TYR A 217 -13.31 0.77 -7.07
N ARG A 218 -13.49 1.08 -5.78
CA ARG A 218 -12.50 1.82 -4.94
C ARG A 218 -11.14 1.14 -4.84
N SER A 219 -11.11 -0.19 -4.85
CA SER A 219 -9.86 -0.94 -4.76
C SER A 219 -9.15 -1.08 -6.11
N LEU A 220 -9.93 -1.14 -7.19
CA LEU A 220 -9.50 -1.47 -8.54
C LEU A 220 -9.02 -0.23 -9.31
N LEU A 221 -9.77 0.87 -9.22
CA LEU A 221 -9.56 2.10 -9.98
C LEU A 221 -8.79 3.14 -9.17
N CYS A 222 -7.84 3.78 -9.84
CA CYS A 222 -7.02 4.85 -9.31
C CYS A 222 -6.82 5.94 -10.37
N ARG A 223 -7.04 7.20 -9.98
CA ARG A 223 -6.65 8.41 -10.71
C ARG A 223 -5.24 8.78 -10.26
N TYR A 224 -4.27 8.87 -11.18
CA TYR A 224 -2.87 9.07 -10.81
C TYR A 224 -2.60 10.44 -10.19
N GLU A 225 -3.06 11.52 -10.83
CA GLU A 225 -2.95 12.87 -10.26
C GLU A 225 -4.14 13.20 -9.36
N LEU A 226 -4.08 14.36 -8.69
CA LEU A 226 -5.24 14.84 -7.97
C LEU A 226 -6.36 15.20 -8.94
N PRO A 227 -7.60 14.74 -8.69
CA PRO A 227 -8.73 15.15 -9.50
C PRO A 227 -8.90 16.67 -9.38
N LEU A 228 -9.31 17.32 -10.45
CA LEU A 228 -9.77 18.70 -10.50
C LEU A 228 -11.22 18.79 -10.03
N MET A 229 -12.05 17.84 -10.46
CA MET A 229 -13.47 17.80 -10.09
C MET A 229 -13.67 17.17 -8.70
N LYS A 230 -14.80 17.49 -8.05
CA LYS A 230 -15.19 16.83 -6.80
C LYS A 230 -15.91 15.52 -7.05
N GLU A 231 -16.73 15.49 -8.09
CA GLU A 231 -17.61 14.39 -8.44
C GLU A 231 -17.75 14.29 -9.96
N ALA A 232 -17.91 13.07 -10.46
CA ALA A 232 -18.35 12.80 -11.83
C ALA A 232 -19.23 11.53 -11.86
N ALA A 233 -20.30 11.55 -12.65
CA ALA A 233 -21.26 10.44 -12.78
C ALA A 233 -21.80 9.88 -11.43
N GLY A 234 -22.03 10.75 -10.43
CA GLY A 234 -22.52 10.32 -9.12
C GLY A 234 -21.43 9.79 -8.17
N MET A 235 -20.15 9.90 -8.56
CA MET A 235 -19.02 9.26 -7.86
C MET A 235 -18.03 10.29 -7.31
N PRO A 236 -17.68 10.24 -6.00
CA PRO A 236 -16.74 11.17 -5.39
C PRO A 236 -15.31 10.89 -5.87
N LEU A 237 -14.73 11.79 -6.67
CA LEU A 237 -13.44 11.52 -7.32
C LEU A 237 -12.26 11.55 -6.37
N GLN A 238 -12.39 12.24 -5.24
CA GLN A 238 -11.33 12.34 -4.21
C GLN A 238 -10.90 10.97 -3.69
N GLU A 239 -11.82 10.00 -3.63
CA GLU A 239 -11.55 8.64 -3.19
C GLU A 239 -10.71 7.83 -4.18
N PHE A 240 -10.59 8.30 -5.43
CA PHE A 240 -9.82 7.64 -6.48
C PHE A 240 -8.40 8.18 -6.63
N GLY A 241 -8.07 9.32 -6.02
CA GLY A 241 -6.73 9.91 -6.13
C GLY A 241 -5.65 8.97 -5.58
N PHE A 242 -4.54 8.83 -6.32
CA PHE A 242 -3.43 7.94 -5.98
C PHE A 242 -2.86 8.24 -4.60
N GLU A 243 -2.56 9.51 -4.32
CA GLU A 243 -2.04 9.93 -3.02
C GLU A 243 -3.03 9.69 -1.88
N ALA A 244 -4.32 9.95 -2.09
CA ALA A 244 -5.36 9.68 -1.10
C ALA A 244 -5.41 8.18 -0.74
N GLN A 245 -5.49 7.33 -1.78
CA GLN A 245 -5.57 5.90 -1.57
C GLN A 245 -4.27 5.32 -1.02
N MET A 246 -3.12 5.86 -1.42
CA MET A 246 -1.81 5.47 -0.92
C MET A 246 -1.68 5.84 0.56
N TYR A 247 -2.03 7.07 0.94
CA TYR A 247 -2.05 7.52 2.33
C TYR A 247 -2.96 6.62 3.17
N HIS A 248 -4.19 6.33 2.73
CA HIS A 248 -5.08 5.42 3.43
C HIS A 248 -4.54 3.99 3.51
N PHE A 249 -3.89 3.50 2.46
CA PHE A 249 -3.29 2.17 2.43
C PHE A 249 -2.14 2.06 3.45
N PHE A 250 -1.23 3.04 3.46
CA PHE A 250 -0.10 3.06 4.39
C PHE A 250 -0.52 3.38 5.82
N ALA A 251 -1.49 4.28 6.04
CA ALA A 251 -2.06 4.52 7.36
C ALA A 251 -2.65 3.22 7.96
N LYS A 252 -3.38 2.45 7.15
CA LYS A 252 -3.92 1.14 7.56
C LYS A 252 -2.81 0.10 7.79
N ALA A 253 -1.78 0.07 6.96
CA ALA A 253 -0.63 -0.82 7.13
C ALA A 253 0.17 -0.49 8.40
N ASN A 254 0.42 0.79 8.65
CA ASN A 254 1.11 1.28 9.84
C ASN A 254 0.29 1.02 11.10
N ALA A 255 -1.03 1.27 11.08
CA ALA A 255 -1.90 0.91 12.22
C ALA A 255 -1.84 -0.59 12.55
N LYS A 256 -1.83 -1.45 11.52
CA LYS A 256 -1.63 -2.90 11.71
C LYS A 256 -0.25 -3.23 12.27
N LYS A 257 0.82 -2.59 11.78
CA LYS A 257 2.19 -2.76 12.32
C LYS A 257 2.28 -2.29 13.77
N VAL A 258 1.68 -1.16 14.13
CA VAL A 258 1.64 -0.64 15.51
C VAL A 258 0.89 -1.60 16.43
N SER A 259 -0.28 -2.08 16.01
CA SER A 259 -1.04 -3.10 16.74
C SER A 259 -0.23 -4.40 16.92
N LEU A 260 0.45 -4.86 15.86
CA LEU A 260 1.31 -6.03 15.91
C LEU A 260 2.52 -5.83 16.83
N ARG A 261 3.13 -4.64 16.82
CA ARG A 261 4.25 -4.27 17.71
C ARG A 261 3.80 -4.33 19.17
N LYS A 262 2.66 -3.72 19.50
CA LYS A 262 2.09 -3.75 20.86
C LYS A 262 1.81 -5.18 21.35
N LYS A 263 1.20 -6.02 20.50
CA LYS A 263 0.95 -7.44 20.82
C LYS A 263 2.24 -8.23 21.03
N TYR A 264 3.24 -8.00 20.18
CA TYR A 264 4.53 -8.66 20.27
C TYR A 264 5.33 -8.23 21.51
N GLU A 265 5.33 -6.95 21.85
CA GLU A 265 5.94 -6.42 23.08
C GLU A 265 5.26 -7.01 24.31
N ARG A 266 3.92 -7.01 24.35
CA ARG A 266 3.16 -7.62 25.45
C ARG A 266 3.47 -9.12 25.63
N PHE A 267 3.56 -9.88 24.54
CA PHE A 267 3.96 -11.28 24.61
C PHE A 267 5.39 -11.45 25.18
N ARG A 268 6.32 -10.58 24.77
CA ARG A 268 7.70 -10.59 25.25
C ARG A 268 7.78 -10.24 26.74
N GLU A 269 6.94 -9.35 27.24
CA GLU A 269 6.82 -8.99 28.66
C GLU A 269 6.25 -10.15 29.50
N LEU A 270 5.17 -10.78 29.02
CA LEU A 270 4.48 -11.83 29.77
C LEU A 270 5.26 -13.15 29.81
N THR A 271 6.04 -13.46 28.78
CA THR A 271 6.81 -14.71 28.70
C THR A 271 7.71 -14.96 29.93
N PRO A 272 8.62 -14.05 30.32
CA PRO A 272 9.49 -14.27 31.48
C PRO A 272 8.70 -14.27 32.81
N ILE A 273 7.66 -13.44 32.94
CA ILE A 273 6.82 -13.40 34.15
C ILE A 273 6.14 -14.75 34.38
N LEU A 274 5.56 -15.33 33.33
CA LEU A 274 4.89 -16.62 33.43
C LEU A 274 5.87 -17.79 33.61
N ALA A 275 7.06 -17.71 33.02
CA ALA A 275 8.13 -18.68 33.26
C ALA A 275 8.55 -18.67 34.74
N TYR A 276 8.85 -17.49 35.28
CA TYR A 276 9.21 -17.32 36.69
C TYR A 276 8.12 -17.85 37.64
N LYS A 277 6.85 -17.49 37.39
CA LYS A 277 5.73 -17.98 38.22
C LYS A 277 5.52 -19.49 38.10
N ARG A 278 5.79 -20.08 36.93
CA ARG A 278 5.73 -21.54 36.73
C ARG A 278 6.81 -22.24 37.54
N ASP A 279 8.02 -21.70 37.58
CA ASP A 279 9.12 -22.25 38.38
C ASP A 279 8.77 -22.17 39.88
N LYS A 280 8.23 -21.04 40.34
CA LYS A 280 7.75 -20.90 41.73
C LYS A 280 6.59 -21.84 42.08
N GLN A 281 5.70 -22.12 41.13
CA GLN A 281 4.64 -23.10 41.32
C GLN A 281 5.22 -24.52 41.46
N LYS A 282 6.30 -24.84 40.73
CA LYS A 282 7.01 -26.11 40.86
C LYS A 282 7.66 -26.21 42.24
N ASP A 283 8.38 -25.18 42.67
CA ASP A 283 8.97 -25.10 44.01
C ASP A 283 7.90 -25.28 45.10
N LEU A 284 6.76 -24.61 44.97
CA LEU A 284 5.65 -24.74 45.90
C LEU A 284 5.11 -26.18 45.96
N ASN A 285 4.99 -26.86 44.82
CA ASN A 285 4.54 -28.25 44.78
C ASN A 285 5.56 -29.20 45.42
N GLU A 286 6.86 -28.96 45.21
CA GLU A 286 7.93 -29.73 45.84
C GLU A 286 7.92 -29.56 47.38
N VAL A 287 7.77 -28.32 47.87
CA VAL A 287 7.70 -28.06 49.33
C VAL A 287 6.42 -28.64 49.94
N LYS A 288 5.27 -28.56 49.26
CA LYS A 288 4.03 -29.23 49.72
C LYS A 288 4.18 -30.75 49.79
N LEU A 289 4.88 -31.35 48.84
CA LEU A 289 5.18 -32.78 48.86
C LEU A 289 6.09 -33.15 50.03
N LEU A 290 7.08 -32.31 50.35
CA LEU A 290 7.94 -32.47 51.52
C LEU A 290 7.14 -32.37 52.82
N GLU A 291 6.28 -31.35 52.97
CA GLU A 291 5.40 -31.21 54.12
C GLU A 291 4.54 -32.46 54.31
N TRP A 292 3.92 -32.95 53.22
CA TRP A 292 3.11 -34.17 53.27
C TRP A 292 3.91 -35.40 53.71
N ARG A 293 5.15 -35.58 53.21
CA ARG A 293 6.04 -36.67 53.63
C ARG A 293 6.40 -36.56 55.11
N LEU A 294 6.74 -35.36 55.59
CA LEU A 294 7.10 -35.11 56.99
C LEU A 294 5.90 -35.38 57.92
N LEU A 295 4.70 -34.94 57.55
CA LEU A 295 3.47 -35.22 58.30
C LEU A 295 3.15 -36.72 58.35
N THR A 296 3.39 -37.44 57.26
CA THR A 296 3.19 -38.90 57.21
C THR A 296 4.17 -39.60 58.16
N GLN A 297 5.47 -39.26 58.11
CA GLN A 297 6.47 -39.81 59.02
C GLN A 297 6.16 -39.46 60.49
N LEU A 298 5.71 -38.24 60.75
CA LEU A 298 5.31 -37.79 62.08
C LEU A 298 4.12 -38.62 62.60
N SER A 299 3.13 -38.91 61.76
CA SER A 299 2.02 -39.80 62.10
C SER A 299 2.49 -41.22 62.42
N ASP A 300 3.43 -41.77 61.65
CA ASP A 300 4.01 -43.10 61.90
C ASP A 300 4.74 -43.18 63.24
N TRP A 301 5.56 -42.18 63.56
CA TRP A 301 6.28 -42.12 64.85
C TRP A 301 5.32 -41.91 66.02
N GLN A 302 4.30 -41.06 65.88
CA GLN A 302 3.24 -40.90 66.87
C GLN A 302 2.47 -42.22 67.08
N GLY A 303 2.20 -42.97 66.01
CA GLY A 303 1.60 -44.31 66.08
C GLY A 303 2.47 -45.29 66.86
N LYS A 304 3.79 -45.27 66.65
CA LYS A 304 4.75 -46.10 67.41
C LYS A 304 4.79 -45.74 68.89
N VAL A 305 4.78 -44.45 69.24
CA VAL A 305 4.72 -43.99 70.64
C VAL A 305 3.40 -44.43 71.29
N LYS A 306 2.25 -44.23 70.63
CA LYS A 306 0.96 -44.71 71.12
C LYS A 306 0.93 -46.22 71.32
N ASN A 307 1.59 -46.99 70.45
CA ASN A 307 1.69 -48.43 70.58
C ASN A 307 2.56 -48.83 71.79
N ILE A 308 3.69 -48.14 72.02
CA ILE A 308 4.51 -48.34 73.22
C ILE A 308 3.71 -48.00 74.48
N ASP A 309 2.99 -46.87 74.51
CA ASP A 309 2.16 -46.47 75.65
C ASP A 309 1.06 -47.51 75.96
N LYS A 310 0.45 -48.09 74.93
CA LYS A 310 -0.52 -49.17 75.08
C LYS A 310 0.12 -50.42 75.68
N ILE A 311 1.27 -50.84 75.15
CA ILE A 311 2.01 -52.00 75.63
C ILE A 311 2.45 -51.81 77.09
N LEU A 312 2.88 -50.61 77.48
CA LEU A 312 3.28 -50.30 78.85
C LEU A 312 2.09 -50.33 79.83
N ARG A 313 0.92 -49.80 79.44
CA ARG A 313 -0.30 -49.86 80.26
C ARG A 313 -0.83 -51.27 80.44
N ASP A 314 -0.78 -52.08 79.39
CA ASP A 314 -1.32 -53.44 79.39
C ASP A 314 -0.30 -54.47 79.91
N TYR A 315 0.93 -54.07 80.21
CA TYR A 315 2.08 -54.96 80.46
C TYR A 315 1.85 -55.92 81.63
N GLU A 316 1.25 -55.44 82.72
CA GLU A 316 0.98 -56.24 83.92
C GLU A 316 -0.16 -57.24 83.71
N ALA A 317 -1.09 -56.94 82.80
CA ALA A 317 -2.21 -57.81 82.43
C ALA A 317 -1.81 -58.93 81.44
N LEU A 318 -0.56 -58.95 80.97
CA LEU A 318 -0.09 -59.95 80.01
C LEU A 318 0.24 -61.31 80.68
N PRO A 319 -0.14 -62.44 80.05
CA PRO A 319 0.29 -63.77 80.46
C PRO A 319 1.82 -63.88 80.57
N ILE A 320 2.31 -64.63 81.57
CA ILE A 320 3.74 -64.76 81.90
C ILE A 320 4.60 -65.16 80.69
N TRP A 321 4.11 -66.09 79.86
CA TRP A 321 4.80 -66.52 78.63
C TRP A 321 4.97 -65.40 77.59
N LYS A 322 4.00 -64.48 77.46
CA LYS A 322 4.10 -63.31 76.58
C LYS A 322 5.10 -62.28 77.11
N ARG A 323 5.15 -62.10 78.44
CA ARG A 323 6.16 -61.25 79.09
C ARG A 323 7.56 -61.80 78.84
N MET A 324 7.81 -63.09 79.09
CA MET A 324 9.10 -63.73 78.78
C MET A 324 9.48 -63.59 77.28
N GLY A 325 8.53 -63.80 76.36
CA GLY A 325 8.77 -63.61 74.93
C GLY A 325 9.12 -62.16 74.54
N MET A 326 8.55 -61.17 75.24
CA MET A 326 8.92 -59.76 75.07
C MET A 326 10.32 -59.47 75.62
N GLN A 327 10.74 -60.10 76.73
CA GLN A 327 12.09 -59.96 77.26
C GLN A 327 13.16 -60.52 76.32
N VAL A 328 12.90 -61.68 75.69
CA VAL A 328 13.80 -62.28 74.68
C VAL A 328 13.90 -61.42 73.41
N ALA A 329 12.82 -60.73 73.04
CA ALA A 329 12.80 -59.80 71.91
C ALA A 329 13.36 -58.40 72.23
N GLY A 330 13.94 -58.19 73.43
CA GLY A 330 14.51 -56.89 73.84
C GLY A 330 13.48 -55.81 74.13
N LYS A 331 12.24 -56.18 74.51
CA LYS A 331 11.13 -55.28 74.86
C LYS A 331 10.80 -55.35 76.36
N ASN A 332 11.80 -55.07 77.19
CA ASN A 332 11.63 -54.82 78.63
C ASN A 332 11.04 -53.43 78.88
N ILE A 333 10.47 -53.21 80.08
CA ILE A 333 9.91 -51.91 80.49
C ILE A 333 10.94 -50.78 80.28
N ASP A 334 12.18 -50.99 80.73
CA ASP A 334 13.26 -50.00 80.62
C ASP A 334 13.64 -49.69 79.16
N THR A 335 13.79 -50.73 78.34
CA THR A 335 14.10 -50.57 76.90
C THR A 335 12.95 -49.91 76.13
N LEU A 336 11.68 -50.15 76.51
CA LEU A 336 10.53 -49.50 75.92
C LEU A 336 10.44 -48.02 76.31
N ALA A 337 10.84 -47.67 77.54
CA ALA A 337 10.99 -46.28 77.98
C ALA A 337 12.10 -45.55 77.21
N GLU A 338 13.25 -46.20 76.98
CA GLU A 338 14.33 -45.65 76.14
C GLU A 338 13.88 -45.44 74.67
N TYR A 339 13.20 -46.43 74.07
CA TYR A 339 12.66 -46.27 72.72
C TYR A 339 11.62 -45.14 72.62
N ARG A 340 10.82 -44.95 73.67
CA ARG A 340 9.85 -43.86 73.75
C ARG A 340 10.54 -42.50 73.70
N VAL A 341 11.58 -42.28 74.52
CA VAL A 341 12.36 -41.04 74.53
C VAL A 341 13.00 -40.77 73.16
N ILE A 342 13.54 -41.81 72.51
CA ILE A 342 14.11 -41.70 71.16
C ILE A 342 13.04 -41.31 70.13
N TYR A 343 11.84 -41.89 70.20
CA TYR A 343 10.75 -41.56 69.28
C TYR A 343 10.17 -40.18 69.53
N GLU A 344 10.04 -39.75 70.78
CA GLU A 344 9.63 -38.39 71.15
C GLU A 344 10.64 -37.35 70.65
N GLY A 345 11.95 -37.64 70.75
CA GLY A 345 13.01 -36.81 70.16
C GLY A 345 12.90 -36.70 68.63
N LYS A 346 12.60 -37.81 67.93
CA LYS A 346 12.35 -37.79 66.48
C LYS A 346 11.08 -37.02 66.10
N ILE A 347 10.02 -37.12 66.90
CA ILE A 347 8.79 -36.35 66.69
C ILE A 347 9.08 -34.84 66.81
N LEU A 348 9.81 -34.41 67.84
CA LEU A 348 10.21 -33.01 68.02
C LEU A 348 11.09 -32.50 66.87
N GLY A 349 12.01 -33.32 66.36
CA GLY A 349 12.81 -32.99 65.18
C GLY A 349 11.94 -32.80 63.93
N LEU A 350 11.04 -33.73 63.65
CA LEU A 350 10.11 -33.65 62.51
C LEU A 350 9.14 -32.48 62.62
N MET A 351 8.66 -32.13 63.82
CA MET A 351 7.81 -30.96 64.03
C MET A 351 8.50 -29.66 63.61
N LYS A 352 9.79 -29.49 63.96
CA LYS A 352 10.56 -28.32 63.53
C LYS A 352 10.72 -28.25 62.01
N GLU A 353 10.95 -29.39 61.36
CA GLU A 353 11.05 -29.43 59.89
C GLU A 353 9.72 -29.11 59.21
N VAL A 354 8.58 -29.56 59.77
CA VAL A 354 7.24 -29.21 59.28
C VAL A 354 6.99 -27.70 59.40
N GLU A 355 7.34 -27.07 60.52
CA GLU A 355 7.18 -25.62 60.70
C GLU A 355 7.99 -24.82 59.66
N VAL A 356 9.21 -25.25 59.36
CA VAL A 356 10.06 -24.65 58.32
C VAL A 356 9.41 -24.80 56.94
N ALA A 357 8.90 -25.99 56.61
CA ALA A 357 8.18 -26.23 55.36
C ALA A 357 6.91 -25.37 55.23
N GLN A 358 6.12 -25.26 56.30
CA GLN A 358 4.91 -24.43 56.35
C GLN A 358 5.20 -22.94 56.17
N LYS A 359 6.27 -22.44 56.79
CA LYS A 359 6.72 -21.05 56.60
C LYS A 359 7.10 -20.82 55.14
N ARG A 360 7.84 -21.74 54.53
CA ARG A 360 8.25 -21.64 53.13
C ARG A 360 7.06 -21.69 52.16
N ILE A 361 6.04 -22.51 52.45
CA ILE A 361 4.79 -22.53 51.69
C ILE A 361 4.09 -21.17 51.72
N LYS A 362 4.00 -20.53 52.90
CA LYS A 362 3.38 -19.20 53.03
C LYS A 362 4.10 -18.13 52.20
N GLU A 363 5.43 -18.20 52.11
CA GLU A 363 6.24 -17.29 51.28
C GLU A 363 6.05 -17.55 49.77
N LEU A 364 5.96 -18.81 49.35
CA LEU A 364 5.87 -19.18 47.93
C LEU A 364 4.48 -18.98 47.32
N ILE A 365 3.40 -19.01 48.11
CA ILE A 365 2.02 -18.80 47.61
C ILE A 365 1.85 -17.49 46.83
N PRO A 366 2.22 -16.30 47.35
CA PRO A 366 2.04 -15.04 46.60
C PRO A 366 2.93 -14.97 45.35
N GLU A 367 4.13 -15.55 45.39
CA GLU A 367 5.06 -15.57 44.25
C GLU A 367 4.57 -16.50 43.12
N ALA A 368 4.00 -17.66 43.46
CA ALA A 368 3.50 -18.64 42.52
C ALA A 368 2.12 -18.30 41.94
N THR A 369 1.35 -17.43 42.61
CA THR A 369 -0.01 -17.09 42.18
C THR A 369 0.01 -16.32 40.86
N VAL A 370 -0.54 -16.93 39.81
CA VAL A 370 -0.76 -16.30 38.51
C VAL A 370 -2.14 -15.63 38.52
N PRO A 371 -2.23 -14.30 38.30
CA PRO A 371 -3.51 -13.62 38.08
C PRO A 371 -4.34 -14.32 37.01
N LYS A 372 -5.65 -14.44 37.24
CA LYS A 372 -6.55 -15.22 36.38
C LYS A 372 -6.59 -14.72 34.93
N ASP A 373 -6.29 -13.44 34.72
CA ASP A 373 -6.41 -12.79 33.40
C ASP A 373 -5.13 -12.92 32.55
N LEU A 374 -3.96 -13.11 33.17
CA LEU A 374 -2.68 -13.13 32.45
C LEU A 374 -2.47 -14.39 31.62
N ARG A 375 -3.04 -15.51 32.05
CA ARG A 375 -2.85 -16.80 31.39
C ARG A 375 -3.68 -16.92 30.11
N PRO A 376 -4.98 -16.58 30.10
CA PRO A 376 -5.74 -16.44 28.86
C PRO A 376 -5.13 -15.43 27.88
N GLU A 377 -4.72 -14.25 28.36
CA GLU A 377 -4.09 -13.22 27.52
C GLU A 377 -2.82 -13.76 26.83
N TYR A 378 -1.97 -14.47 27.58
CA TYR A 378 -0.76 -15.06 27.02
C TYR A 378 -1.04 -16.18 26.02
N ASP A 379 -1.99 -17.06 26.31
CA ASP A 379 -2.34 -18.17 25.42
C ASP A 379 -2.94 -17.66 24.10
N GLU A 380 -3.78 -16.61 24.15
CA GLU A 380 -4.28 -15.91 22.96
C GLU A 380 -3.13 -15.29 22.15
N LEU A 381 -2.24 -14.53 22.79
CA LEU A 381 -1.07 -13.92 22.13
C LEU A 381 -0.14 -14.97 21.52
N LYS A 382 0.04 -16.10 22.21
CA LYS A 382 0.88 -17.22 21.75
C LYS A 382 0.29 -17.88 20.49
N GLU A 383 -1.01 -18.14 20.47
CA GLU A 383 -1.68 -18.71 19.29
C GLU A 383 -1.70 -17.72 18.11
N GLU A 384 -1.91 -16.42 18.36
CA GLU A 384 -1.80 -15.40 17.32
C GLU A 384 -0.38 -15.33 16.72
N ILE A 385 0.66 -15.34 17.57
CA ILE A 385 2.05 -15.35 17.11
C ILE A 385 2.37 -16.61 16.31
N LYS A 386 1.87 -17.77 16.74
CA LYS A 386 2.03 -19.04 16.03
C LYS A 386 1.35 -19.00 14.66
N ARG A 387 0.11 -18.49 14.59
CA ARG A 387 -0.63 -18.29 13.34
C ARG A 387 0.11 -17.37 12.36
N LEU A 388 0.82 -16.36 12.86
CA LEU A 388 1.62 -15.42 12.06
C LEU A 388 2.99 -15.98 11.64
N GLY A 389 3.30 -17.24 11.95
CA GLY A 389 4.55 -17.90 11.57
C GLY A 389 5.71 -17.69 12.56
N GLY A 390 5.39 -17.31 13.80
CA GLY A 390 6.35 -17.19 14.90
C GLY A 390 7.02 -15.82 15.01
N THR A 391 7.81 -15.67 16.07
CA THR A 391 8.45 -14.40 16.45
C THR A 391 9.45 -13.89 15.42
N LYS A 392 10.13 -14.79 14.68
CA LYS A 392 11.07 -14.43 13.61
C LYS A 392 10.37 -13.70 12.47
N LYS A 393 9.28 -14.25 11.95
CA LYS A 393 8.51 -13.67 10.85
C LYS A 393 7.85 -12.34 11.25
N ILE A 394 7.43 -12.20 12.51
CA ILE A 394 6.92 -10.92 13.04
C ILE A 394 8.00 -9.85 13.06
N ARG A 395 9.23 -10.17 13.49
CA ARG A 395 10.35 -9.21 13.43
C ARG A 395 10.66 -8.80 11.99
N GLU A 396 10.65 -9.73 11.05
CA GLU A 396 10.84 -9.44 9.62
C GLU A 396 9.72 -8.53 9.08
N MET A 397 8.45 -8.78 9.43
CA MET A 397 7.31 -7.93 9.04
C MET A 397 7.36 -6.52 9.67
N LEU A 398 7.91 -6.39 10.89
CA LEU A 398 8.12 -5.10 11.54
C LEU A 398 9.35 -4.36 10.98
N ALA A 399 10.37 -5.08 10.50
CA ALA A 399 11.59 -4.52 9.92
C ALA A 399 11.47 -4.19 8.43
N ALA A 400 10.57 -4.85 7.68
CA ALA A 400 10.26 -4.50 6.30
C ALA A 400 9.84 -3.03 6.24
N GLY A 401 10.64 -2.21 5.55
CA GLY A 401 10.71 -0.75 5.69
C GLY A 401 9.38 0.01 5.73
N GLU A 402 9.44 1.17 6.35
CA GLU A 402 8.34 2.14 6.49
C GLU A 402 8.19 3.06 5.25
N GLY A 403 8.94 2.78 4.18
CA GLY A 403 8.90 3.55 2.94
C GLY A 403 7.62 3.31 2.14
N THR A 404 7.01 4.40 1.68
CA THR A 404 5.86 4.40 0.76
C THR A 404 6.31 3.95 -0.63
N ASN A 405 6.36 2.64 -0.87
CA ASN A 405 6.71 2.13 -2.20
C ASN A 405 5.56 2.39 -3.20
N ARG A 406 5.59 3.57 -3.86
CA ARG A 406 4.64 4.00 -4.91
C ARG A 406 4.50 2.94 -6.02
N GLN A 407 5.60 2.28 -6.40
CA GLN A 407 5.61 1.25 -7.44
C GLN A 407 4.81 0.01 -6.99
N ALA A 408 5.04 -0.49 -5.78
CA ALA A 408 4.30 -1.65 -5.26
C ALA A 408 2.80 -1.34 -5.13
N PHE A 409 2.45 -0.12 -4.71
CA PHE A 409 1.06 0.32 -4.64
C PHE A 409 0.41 0.41 -6.03
N ALA A 410 1.08 1.03 -7.00
CA ALA A 410 0.62 1.13 -8.38
C ALA A 410 0.40 -0.26 -9.01
N GLN A 411 1.29 -1.22 -8.76
CA GLN A 411 1.14 -2.60 -9.22
C GLN A 411 -0.10 -3.30 -8.63
N ASN A 412 -0.58 -2.90 -7.45
CA ASN A 412 -1.79 -3.49 -6.87
C ASN A 412 -3.09 -2.96 -7.51
N LYS A 413 -3.02 -1.85 -8.26
CA LYS A 413 -4.18 -1.28 -8.96
C LYS A 413 -4.45 -1.99 -10.27
N ARG A 414 -5.74 -2.14 -10.58
CA ARG A 414 -6.20 -2.79 -11.82
C ARG A 414 -6.43 -1.79 -12.93
N ILE A 415 -6.89 -0.60 -12.60
CA ILE A 415 -7.05 0.50 -13.56
C ILE A 415 -6.30 1.70 -13.04
N MET A 416 -5.37 2.22 -13.83
CA MET A 416 -4.69 3.47 -13.58
C MET A 416 -5.14 4.50 -14.63
N ALA A 417 -5.73 5.60 -14.21
CA ALA A 417 -6.20 6.68 -15.06
C ALA A 417 -5.28 7.90 -14.95
N SER A 418 -4.67 8.33 -16.06
CA SER A 418 -3.68 9.43 -16.09
C SER A 418 -3.68 10.15 -17.44
N THR A 419 -3.09 11.34 -17.47
CA THR A 419 -2.81 12.08 -18.71
C THR A 419 -1.54 11.53 -19.37
N PRO A 420 -1.40 11.67 -20.69
CA PRO A 420 -0.26 11.10 -21.39
C PRO A 420 1.07 11.83 -21.09
N GLY A 421 1.04 13.11 -20.70
CA GLY A 421 2.24 13.85 -20.29
C GLY A 421 2.82 13.33 -18.98
N ARG A 422 1.97 12.94 -18.02
CA ARG A 422 2.39 12.27 -16.78
C ARG A 422 2.93 10.88 -17.04
N ILE A 423 2.30 10.15 -17.95
CA ILE A 423 2.81 8.84 -18.36
C ILE A 423 4.19 8.97 -18.99
N LEU A 424 4.45 9.98 -19.82
CA LEU A 424 5.74 10.28 -20.43
C LEU A 424 6.82 10.58 -19.39
N THR A 425 6.55 11.51 -18.48
CA THR A 425 7.58 12.07 -17.59
C THR A 425 7.82 11.25 -16.32
N ASP A 426 6.80 10.59 -15.78
CA ASP A 426 6.94 9.93 -14.49
C ASP A 426 7.61 8.54 -14.60
N PRO A 427 8.74 8.29 -13.88
CA PRO A 427 9.45 7.01 -13.92
C PRO A 427 8.62 5.80 -13.47
N LEU A 428 7.53 6.01 -12.73
CA LEU A 428 6.61 4.94 -12.32
C LEU A 428 6.13 4.13 -13.53
N PHE A 429 5.74 4.82 -14.61
CA PHE A 429 5.15 4.18 -15.79
C PHE A 429 6.16 3.44 -16.66
N ARG A 430 7.46 3.59 -16.41
CA ARG A 430 8.51 2.75 -17.02
C ARG A 430 8.56 1.34 -16.40
N LYS A 431 8.14 1.20 -15.15
CA LYS A 431 8.35 -0.03 -14.35
C LYS A 431 7.07 -0.83 -14.11
N VAL A 432 5.90 -0.24 -14.35
CA VAL A 432 4.60 -0.87 -14.10
C VAL A 432 4.03 -1.36 -15.43
N PRO A 433 3.91 -2.69 -15.62
CA PRO A 433 3.33 -3.25 -16.84
C PRO A 433 1.80 -3.28 -16.79
N TYR A 434 1.18 -3.04 -17.94
CA TYR A 434 -0.27 -3.11 -18.14
C TYR A 434 -0.60 -4.10 -19.26
N ASP A 435 -1.73 -4.77 -19.14
CA ASP A 435 -2.18 -5.72 -20.16
C ASP A 435 -2.85 -4.97 -21.32
N LEU A 436 -3.64 -3.93 -21.00
CA LEU A 436 -4.32 -3.09 -21.97
C LEU A 436 -4.01 -1.60 -21.79
N LEU A 437 -3.94 -0.89 -22.91
CA LEU A 437 -3.98 0.58 -23.00
C LEU A 437 -5.29 1.01 -23.63
N ILE A 438 -6.03 1.89 -22.95
CA ILE A 438 -7.26 2.49 -23.46
C ILE A 438 -7.05 3.99 -23.52
N ILE A 439 -7.23 4.56 -24.71
CA ILE A 439 -6.97 5.97 -24.98
C ILE A 439 -8.27 6.60 -25.45
N ASP A 440 -8.86 7.47 -24.65
CA ASP A 440 -10.02 8.26 -25.03
C ASP A 440 -9.60 9.57 -25.71
N ASN A 441 -10.41 10.01 -26.67
CA ASN A 441 -10.14 11.16 -27.55
C ASN A 441 -8.71 11.14 -28.11
N ALA A 442 -8.24 9.96 -28.54
CA ALA A 442 -6.89 9.73 -29.01
C ALA A 442 -6.43 10.73 -30.09
N PRO A 443 -7.25 11.09 -31.10
CA PRO A 443 -6.87 12.06 -32.14
C PRO A 443 -6.43 13.43 -31.62
N ARG A 444 -6.82 13.82 -30.40
CA ARG A 444 -6.39 15.08 -29.75
C ARG A 444 -5.03 14.98 -29.05
N ILE A 445 -4.45 13.78 -28.97
CA ILE A 445 -3.17 13.53 -28.27
C ILE A 445 -2.06 13.46 -29.32
N PRO A 446 -0.97 14.25 -29.18
CA PRO A 446 0.19 14.17 -30.07
C PRO A 446 0.78 12.76 -30.19
N ALA A 447 1.30 12.42 -31.37
CA ALA A 447 1.85 11.10 -31.67
C ALA A 447 2.97 10.69 -30.68
N SER A 448 3.85 11.63 -30.30
CA SER A 448 4.95 11.41 -29.35
C SER A 448 4.45 10.93 -27.98
N LEU A 449 3.38 11.54 -27.48
CA LEU A 449 2.77 11.19 -26.21
C LEU A 449 2.09 9.82 -26.24
N LEU A 450 1.42 9.48 -27.35
CA LEU A 450 0.81 8.16 -27.52
C LEU A 450 1.85 7.05 -27.57
N LEU A 451 2.94 7.27 -28.31
CA LEU A 451 4.05 6.33 -28.38
C LEU A 451 4.62 6.08 -26.98
N ALA A 452 4.88 7.14 -26.22
CA ALA A 452 5.39 6.99 -24.85
C ALA A 452 4.46 6.20 -23.91
N ALA A 453 3.14 6.32 -24.09
CA ALA A 453 2.15 5.57 -23.32
C ALA A 453 2.11 4.07 -23.67
N THR A 454 2.61 3.68 -24.84
CA THR A 454 2.61 2.28 -25.28
C THR A 454 3.77 1.44 -24.75
N GLY A 455 4.76 2.08 -24.11
CA GLY A 455 6.03 1.44 -23.72
C GLY A 455 5.94 0.26 -22.75
N THR A 456 4.82 0.07 -22.04
CA THR A 456 4.66 -0.98 -21.01
C THR A 456 3.43 -1.86 -21.23
N ILE A 457 2.91 -1.90 -22.46
CA ILE A 457 1.66 -2.58 -22.81
C ILE A 457 1.92 -3.97 -23.38
N ARG A 458 1.29 -4.98 -22.81
CA ARG A 458 1.57 -6.39 -23.13
C ARG A 458 0.70 -6.97 -24.23
N GLU A 459 -0.59 -6.66 -24.23
CA GLU A 459 -1.56 -7.43 -25.02
C GLU A 459 -2.27 -6.58 -26.07
N ARG A 460 -2.92 -5.49 -25.68
CA ARG A 460 -3.87 -4.78 -26.56
C ARG A 460 -3.92 -3.28 -26.34
N ILE A 461 -4.12 -2.54 -27.43
CA ILE A 461 -4.39 -1.09 -27.42
C ILE A 461 -5.81 -0.85 -27.93
N ILE A 462 -6.53 0.08 -27.31
CA ILE A 462 -7.86 0.52 -27.70
C ILE A 462 -7.82 2.04 -27.88
N LEU A 463 -8.14 2.51 -29.09
CA LEU A 463 -8.26 3.92 -29.42
C LEU A 463 -9.75 4.31 -29.50
N SER A 464 -10.13 5.37 -28.81
CA SER A 464 -11.46 5.99 -28.88
C SER A 464 -11.32 7.46 -29.25
N GLY A 465 -12.28 8.00 -30.00
CA GLY A 465 -12.30 9.41 -30.33
C GLY A 465 -13.18 9.73 -31.54
N ASP A 466 -13.05 10.95 -32.03
CA ASP A 466 -13.64 11.39 -33.29
C ASP A 466 -12.56 11.53 -34.36
N THR A 467 -12.77 10.94 -35.53
CA THR A 467 -11.83 11.05 -36.65
C THR A 467 -11.80 12.43 -37.27
N THR A 468 -12.82 13.28 -37.02
CA THR A 468 -12.80 14.69 -37.46
C THR A 468 -11.75 15.53 -36.74
N ASP A 469 -11.31 15.09 -35.56
CA ASP A 469 -10.26 15.77 -34.79
C ASP A 469 -8.85 15.53 -35.38
N LEU A 470 -8.72 14.66 -36.39
CA LEU A 470 -7.47 14.46 -37.13
C LEU A 470 -7.20 15.66 -38.05
N LEU A 471 -5.90 15.96 -38.27
CA LEU A 471 -5.50 17.01 -39.19
C LEU A 471 -5.94 16.65 -40.62
N PRO A 472 -6.39 17.62 -41.44
CA PRO A 472 -6.77 17.35 -42.82
C PRO A 472 -5.57 16.80 -43.62
N GLY A 473 -5.88 15.90 -44.56
CA GLY A 473 -4.88 15.32 -45.46
C GLY A 473 -4.28 16.33 -46.45
N GLU A 474 -3.38 15.87 -47.31
CA GLU A 474 -2.74 16.72 -48.34
C GLU A 474 -3.76 17.47 -49.19
N SER A 475 -3.58 18.79 -49.32
CA SER A 475 -4.42 19.65 -50.16
C SER A 475 -4.36 19.19 -51.62
N GLY A 476 -5.53 19.00 -52.24
CA GLY A 476 -5.68 18.57 -53.64
C GLY A 476 -5.94 17.07 -53.84
N LYS A 477 -5.97 16.25 -52.78
CA LYS A 477 -6.41 14.85 -52.85
C LYS A 477 -7.68 14.65 -52.00
N PRO A 478 -8.89 14.61 -52.61
CA PRO A 478 -10.16 14.50 -51.89
C PRO A 478 -10.37 13.19 -51.11
N ALA A 479 -9.44 12.23 -51.22
CA ALA A 479 -9.43 10.96 -50.49
C ALA A 479 -8.25 10.80 -49.53
N SER A 480 -7.47 11.86 -49.25
CA SER A 480 -6.39 11.75 -48.26
C SER A 480 -7.00 11.59 -46.86
N PRO A 481 -6.70 10.51 -46.12
CA PRO A 481 -7.16 10.34 -44.75
C PRO A 481 -6.67 11.49 -43.86
N GLY A 482 -7.35 11.70 -42.74
CA GLY A 482 -6.84 12.54 -41.66
C GLY A 482 -5.48 12.06 -41.16
N ARG A 483 -4.58 13.01 -40.85
CA ARG A 483 -3.24 12.78 -40.30
C ARG A 483 -3.26 12.97 -38.79
N TRP A 484 -2.48 12.16 -38.10
CA TRP A 484 -2.32 12.31 -36.66
C TRP A 484 -1.50 13.57 -36.34
N PRO A 485 -1.82 14.34 -35.29
CA PRO A 485 -0.99 15.45 -34.84
C PRO A 485 0.43 15.00 -34.48
N GLN A 486 1.41 15.56 -35.20
CA GLN A 486 2.84 15.27 -34.99
C GLN A 486 3.51 16.29 -34.08
N ALA A 487 3.16 17.57 -34.24
CA ALA A 487 3.75 18.67 -33.47
C ALA A 487 3.08 18.77 -32.10
N PHE A 488 3.85 18.60 -31.02
CA PHE A 488 3.32 18.58 -29.66
C PHE A 488 2.90 19.99 -29.22
N LEU A 489 3.79 20.99 -29.38
CA LEU A 489 3.51 22.37 -29.01
C LEU A 489 2.35 22.95 -29.81
N GLU A 490 2.30 22.72 -31.12
CA GLU A 490 1.21 23.25 -31.96
C GLU A 490 -0.13 22.64 -31.56
N THR A 491 -0.19 21.32 -31.36
CA THR A 491 -1.44 20.62 -31.03
C THR A 491 -2.00 21.08 -29.68
N LEU A 492 -1.15 21.23 -28.67
CA LEU A 492 -1.60 21.54 -27.32
C LEU A 492 -1.74 23.05 -27.04
N LEU A 493 -1.04 23.91 -27.78
CA LEU A 493 -1.21 25.36 -27.67
C LEU A 493 -2.37 25.87 -28.54
N SER A 494 -2.70 25.19 -29.65
CA SER A 494 -3.83 25.54 -30.53
C SER A 494 -5.17 25.02 -30.02
N SER A 495 -5.17 24.01 -29.14
CA SER A 495 -6.37 23.60 -28.41
C SER A 495 -6.77 24.68 -27.41
N SER A 496 -7.47 25.70 -27.90
CA SER A 496 -8.10 26.70 -27.05
C SER A 496 -9.00 26.00 -26.03
N PRO A 497 -9.01 26.41 -24.74
CA PRO A 497 -10.04 25.97 -23.80
C PRO A 497 -11.33 26.71 -24.16
N GLN A 498 -11.98 26.33 -25.27
CA GLN A 498 -13.39 26.68 -25.39
C GLN A 498 -14.11 25.92 -24.27
N PRO A 499 -14.84 26.60 -23.38
CA PRO A 499 -15.80 25.91 -22.54
C PRO A 499 -16.75 25.21 -23.50
N THR A 500 -16.72 23.88 -23.54
CA THR A 500 -17.82 23.12 -24.12
C THR A 500 -19.06 23.60 -23.38
N SER A 501 -19.89 24.37 -24.07
CA SER A 501 -21.22 24.73 -23.61
C SER A 501 -21.91 23.42 -23.28
N VAL A 502 -22.08 23.16 -21.99
CA VAL A 502 -22.95 22.10 -21.52
C VAL A 502 -24.34 22.46 -22.04
N GLY A 503 -24.88 21.60 -22.91
CA GLY A 503 -26.28 21.67 -23.31
C GLY A 503 -27.21 21.44 -22.14
#